data_AF-A0AAV5YT82-F1
#
_entry.id   AF-A0AAV5YT82-F1
#
_cell.length_a   1.000
_cell.length_b   1.000
_cell.length_c   1.000
_cell.angle_alpha   90.00
_cell.angle_beta   90.00
_cell.angle_gamma   90.00
#
_symmetry.space_group_name_H-M   'P 1'
#
loop_
_entity.id
_entity.type
_entity.pdbx_description
1 polymer ?
#
loop_
_entity_poly.entity_id
_entity_poly.type
_entity_poly.pdbx_seq_one_letter_code
_entity_poly.pdbx_strand_id
1 'polypeptide(L)' 'MPVRITRVYTRAGDKGDTALVGGRRVPKDSPRIEAYGTIDELNAIVGLARAFNAQPKKPSRKSR' A
#
# COMPACT_ATOMS: atom_id res chain seq x y z
N MET A 1 -3.65 -0.63 -16.65
CA MET A 1 -5.00 -0.82 -16.05
C MET A 1 -5.02 -0.12 -14.69
N PRO A 2 -6.03 0.71 -14.39
CA PRO A 2 -6.13 1.38 -13.09
C PRO A 2 -6.41 0.34 -11.98
N VAL A 3 -5.71 0.47 -10.84
CA VAL A 3 -5.95 -0.36 -9.64
C VAL A 3 -7.12 0.26 -8.87
N ARG A 4 -8.16 -0.53 -8.58
CA ARG A 4 -9.32 -0.12 -7.78
C ARG A 4 -9.43 -0.99 -6.52
N ILE A 5 -9.60 -0.35 -5.37
CA ILE A 5 -9.89 -1.03 -4.10
C ILE A 5 -11.38 -0.86 -3.80
N THR A 6 -12.19 -1.84 -4.22
CA THR A 6 -13.66 -1.83 -3.96
C THR A 6 -14.01 -2.62 -2.70
N ARG A 7 -13.30 -3.71 -2.44
CA ARG A 7 -13.39 -4.50 -1.20
C ARG A 7 -11.97 -4.85 -0.78
N VAL A 8 -11.66 -4.59 0.49
CA VAL A 8 -10.31 -4.84 1.03
C VAL A 8 -10.08 -6.33 1.27
N TYR A 9 -11.09 -7.05 1.76
CA TYR A 9 -11.03 -8.50 1.96
C TYR A 9 -11.69 -9.26 0.79
N THR A 10 -11.00 -10.27 0.28
CA THR A 10 -11.49 -11.12 -0.82
C THR A 10 -11.43 -12.61 -0.50
N ARG A 11 -10.72 -13.01 0.57
CA ARG A 11 -10.46 -14.41 0.97
C ARG A 11 -9.65 -15.25 -0.03
N ALA A 12 -9.22 -14.67 -1.16
CA ALA A 12 -8.46 -15.39 -2.17
C ALA A 12 -7.12 -15.95 -1.63
N GLY A 13 -6.56 -15.30 -0.60
CA GLY A 13 -5.30 -15.68 0.02
C GLY A 13 -5.38 -16.64 1.21
N ASP A 14 -6.56 -17.16 1.55
CA ASP A 14 -6.75 -17.98 2.75
C ASP A 14 -6.00 -19.33 2.68
N LYS A 15 -5.69 -19.79 1.47
CA LYS A 15 -4.89 -21.00 1.23
C LYS A 15 -3.37 -20.78 1.28
N GLY A 16 -2.91 -19.59 1.67
CA GLY A 16 -1.48 -19.28 1.77
C GLY A 16 -0.84 -18.67 0.52
N ASP A 17 -1.56 -18.55 -0.58
CA ASP A 17 -1.06 -17.97 -1.85
C ASP A 17 -1.58 -16.54 -2.10
N THR A 18 -0.83 -15.74 -2.84
CA THR A 18 -1.26 -14.42 -3.32
C THR A 18 -1.03 -14.25 -4.82
N ALA A 19 -1.71 -13.29 -5.45
CA ALA A 19 -1.59 -13.03 -6.88
C ALA A 19 -0.61 -11.87 -7.14
N LEU A 20 0.32 -12.09 -8.06
CA LEU A 20 1.17 -11.06 -8.63
C LEU A 20 0.40 -10.27 -9.70
N VAL A 21 0.94 -9.11 -10.05
CA VAL A 21 0.53 -8.39 -11.27
C VAL A 21 0.67 -9.35 -12.46
N GLY A 22 -0.39 -9.48 -13.27
CA GLY A 22 -0.48 -10.44 -14.37
C GLY A 22 -1.13 -11.79 -14.01
N GLY A 23 -1.60 -11.97 -12.77
CA GLY A 23 -2.47 -13.10 -12.40
C GLY A 23 -1.74 -14.37 -11.95
N ARG A 24 -0.40 -14.43 -12.07
CA ARG A 24 0.39 -15.54 -11.52
C ARG A 24 0.25 -15.59 -10.00
N ARG A 25 0.01 -16.77 -9.44
CA ARG A 25 -0.04 -16.97 -7.98
C ARG A 25 1.26 -17.53 -7.43
N VAL A 26 1.65 -17.07 -6.25
CA VAL A 26 2.85 -17.51 -5.52
C VAL A 26 2.53 -17.64 -4.03
N PRO A 27 3.28 -18.48 -3.29
CA PRO A 27 3.19 -18.54 -1.83
C PRO A 27 3.46 -17.18 -1.19
N LYS A 28 2.76 -16.89 -0.09
CA LYS A 28 2.90 -15.63 0.68
C LYS A 28 4.29 -15.44 1.27
N ASP A 29 5.01 -16.53 1.53
CA ASP A 29 6.39 -16.58 2.02
C ASP A 29 7.43 -16.59 0.89
N SER A 30 7.02 -16.43 -0.37
CA SER A 30 7.99 -16.34 -1.47
C SER A 30 8.86 -15.08 -1.33
N PRO A 31 10.17 -15.14 -1.68
CA PRO A 31 11.09 -14.01 -1.52
C PRO A 31 10.63 -12.73 -2.24
N ARG A 32 9.86 -12.87 -3.32
CA ARG A 32 9.29 -11.73 -4.05
C ARG A 32 8.22 -10.99 -3.23
N ILE A 33 7.36 -11.74 -2.52
CA ILE A 33 6.30 -11.15 -1.70
C ILE A 33 6.91 -10.51 -0.46
N GLU A 34 7.89 -11.15 0.16
CA GLU A 34 8.67 -10.58 1.27
C GLU A 34 9.29 -9.24 0.88
N ALA A 35 10.00 -9.18 -0.25
CA ALA A 35 10.62 -7.93 -0.72
C ALA A 35 9.60 -6.80 -0.93
N TYR A 36 8.42 -7.10 -1.48
CA TYR A 36 7.35 -6.11 -1.63
C TYR A 36 6.76 -5.69 -0.27
N GLY A 37 6.60 -6.63 0.66
CA GLY A 37 6.15 -6.35 2.03
C GLY A 37 7.08 -5.39 2.76
N THR A 38 8.40 -5.62 2.71
CA THR A 38 9.39 -4.73 3.32
C THR A 38 9.34 -3.32 2.74
N ILE A 39 9.11 -3.18 1.43
CA ILE A 39 8.96 -1.87 0.79
C ILE A 39 7.65 -1.19 1.24
N ASP A 40 6.56 -1.93 1.38
CA ASP A 40 5.28 -1.40 1.87
C ASP A 40 5.40 -0.90 3.33
N GLU A 41 6.10 -1.65 4.18
CA GLU A 41 6.43 -1.24 5.55
C GLU A 41 7.28 0.03 5.59
N LEU A 42 8.35 0.10 4.78
CA LEU A 42 9.16 1.31 4.64
C LEU A 42 8.29 2.51 4.20
N ASN A 43 7.40 2.32 3.24
CA ASN A 43 6.52 3.37 2.76
C ASN A 43 5.57 3.88 3.85
N ALA A 44 5.06 3.00 4.71
CA ALA A 44 4.27 3.39 5.88
C ALA A 44 5.09 4.26 6.86
N ILE A 45 6.35 3.89 7.12
CA ILE A 45 7.25 4.66 7.99
C ILE A 45 7.55 6.04 7.39
N VAL A 46 7.81 6.12 6.08
CA VAL A 46 7.98 7.40 5.37
C VAL A 46 6.72 8.26 5.49
N GLY A 47 5.53 7.65 5.36
CA GLY A 47 4.25 8.32 5.57
C GLY A 47 4.13 8.91 6.98
N LEU A 48 4.53 8.15 8.01
CA LEU A 48 4.55 8.62 9.39
C LEU A 48 5.51 9.78 9.60
N ALA A 49 6.75 9.69 9.10
CA ALA A 49 7.73 10.76 9.18
C ALA A 49 7.22 12.05 8.51
N ARG A 50 6.55 11.92 7.35
CA ARG A 50 5.92 13.06 6.67
C ARG A 50 4.78 13.67 7.48
N ALA A 51 3.93 12.85 8.10
CA ALA A 51 2.84 13.33 8.94
C ALA A 51 3.35 14.07 10.18
N PHE A 52 4.39 13.52 10.83
CA PHE A 52 5.02 14.14 12.00
C PHE A 52 5.66 15.50 11.69
N ASN A 53 6.28 15.64 10.51
CA ASN A 53 6.94 16.88 10.08
C ASN A 53 6.03 17.82 9.27
N ALA A 54 4.75 17.48 9.10
CA ALA A 54 3.84 18.30 8.31
C ALA A 54 3.57 19.63 9.01
N GLN A 55 4.01 20.74 8.40
CA GLN A 55 3.61 22.06 8.88
C GLN A 55 2.13 22.30 8.63
N PRO A 56 1.44 23.03 9.53
CA PRO A 56 0.04 23.40 9.30
C PRO A 56 -0.06 24.18 7.99
N LYS A 57 -0.93 23.71 7.09
CA LYS A 57 -1.24 24.44 5.86
C LYS A 57 -1.81 25.80 6.26
N LYS A 58 -1.12 26.90 5.92
CA LYS A 58 -1.68 28.25 6.04
C LYS A 58 -3.03 28.25 5.31
N PRO A 59 -4.12 28.75 5.93
CA PRO A 59 -5.40 28.81 5.26
C PRO A 59 -5.23 29.59 3.96
N SER A 60 -5.52 28.94 2.83
CA SER A 60 -5.57 29.62 1.54
C SER A 60 -6.62 30.72 1.67
N ARG A 61 -6.21 31.99 1.68
CA ARG A 61 -7.13 33.10 1.53
C ARG A 61 -7.87 32.85 0.21
N LYS A 62 -9.14 32.42 0.29
CA LYS A 62 -10.04 32.49 -0.85
C LYS A 62 -10.13 33.97 -1.19
N SER A 63 -9.52 34.38 -2.31
CA SER A 63 -9.89 35.66 -2.91
C SER A 63 -11.37 35.53 -3.25
N ARG A 64 -12.16 36.45 -2.70
CA ARG A 64 -13.50 36.72 -3.20
C ARG A 64 -13.43 37.11 -4.66
#